data_AF-A0A7V9PHK3-F1
#
_entry.id   AF-A0A7V9PHK3-F1
#
_cell.length_a   1.000
_cell.length_b   1.000
_cell.length_c   1.000
_cell.angle_alpha   90.00
_cell.angle_beta   90.00
_cell.angle_gamma   90.00
#
_symmetry.space_group_name_H-M   'P 1'
#
loop_
_entity.id
_entity.type
_entity.pdbx_description
1 polymer ?
#
loop_
_entity_poly.entity_id
_entity_poly.type
_entity_poly.pdbx_seq_one_letter_code
_entity_poly.pdbx_strand_id
1 'polypeptide(L)'
;MLGVEAGVSIFDLDGEAEAACAELLRAEPHVTFEEAERRLLHQWEGNIPYRTVSPRHFEAAALRVCQILFEGRYSGVLQPMVHYIPLKKDFSNFADVVRMFRDRELRERIAGNAYRDLIGSGRYSYREFIRDFDERLIGHGMGPEISPEVRAAADTAVDRAGWFSALRPRLAGVRGGSRLLAAIRRVSGN
;
A
#
# COMPACT_ATOMS: atom_id res chain seq x y z
N MET A 1 -9.92 -3.63 -10.96
CA MET A 1 -10.14 -3.05 -9.61
C MET A 1 -10.24 -1.55 -9.76
N LEU A 2 -11.27 -0.91 -9.18
CA LEU A 2 -11.42 0.54 -9.14
C LEU A 2 -10.80 1.05 -7.83
N GLY A 3 -10.04 2.15 -7.87
CA GLY A 3 -9.37 2.67 -6.67
C GLY A 3 -9.03 4.16 -6.72
N VAL A 4 -8.69 4.69 -5.54
CA VAL A 4 -8.24 6.06 -5.28
C VAL A 4 -6.94 5.99 -4.47
N GLU A 5 -6.23 7.11 -4.35
CA GLU A 5 -5.16 7.22 -3.36
C GLU A 5 -5.71 6.99 -1.95
N ALA A 6 -4.93 6.37 -1.07
CA ALA A 6 -5.25 6.31 0.35
C ALA A 6 -4.76 7.56 1.06
N GLY A 7 -5.32 7.81 2.23
CA GLY A 7 -4.92 8.91 3.10
C GLY A 7 -6.10 9.76 3.54
N VAL A 8 -5.76 10.80 4.29
CA VAL A 8 -6.67 11.80 4.84
C VAL A 8 -6.11 13.18 4.52
N SER A 9 -6.98 14.17 4.45
CA SER A 9 -6.60 15.55 4.15
C SER A 9 -6.36 16.42 5.37
N ILE A 10 -6.83 15.96 6.55
CA ILE A 10 -6.63 16.60 7.85
C ILE A 10 -5.81 15.66 8.73
N PHE A 11 -4.77 16.21 9.35
CA PHE A 11 -3.89 15.51 10.28
C PHE A 11 -3.94 16.25 11.64
N ASP A 12 -4.79 15.77 12.54
CA ASP A 12 -5.00 16.39 13.86
C ASP A 12 -4.12 15.70 14.91
N LEU A 13 -2.92 16.26 15.13
CA LEU A 13 -1.94 15.68 16.06
C LEU A 13 -2.28 15.96 17.53
N ASP A 14 -2.84 17.14 17.79
CA ASP A 14 -3.07 17.67 19.13
C ASP A 14 -4.54 17.61 19.56
N GLY A 15 -5.44 17.20 18.66
CA GLY A 15 -6.88 17.07 18.92
C GLY A 15 -7.65 18.40 18.80
N GLU A 16 -7.04 19.44 18.23
CA GLU A 16 -7.64 20.77 18.11
C GLU A 16 -8.82 20.78 17.13
N ALA A 17 -8.68 20.07 16.00
CA ALA A 17 -9.75 19.98 15.01
C ALA A 17 -10.94 19.20 15.57
N GLU A 18 -10.68 18.09 16.27
CA GLU A 18 -11.70 17.30 16.96
C GLU A 18 -12.45 18.15 18.00
N ALA A 19 -11.72 18.86 18.88
CA ALA A 19 -12.31 19.71 19.91
C ALA A 19 -13.21 20.81 19.32
N ALA A 20 -12.73 21.49 18.27
CA ALA A 20 -13.49 22.54 17.61
C ALA A 20 -14.74 22.01 16.88
N CYS A 21 -14.65 20.83 16.26
CA CYS A 21 -15.81 20.15 15.69
C CYS A 21 -16.84 19.78 16.76
N ALA A 22 -16.40 19.27 17.91
CA ALA A 22 -17.29 18.94 19.02
C ALA A 22 -18.00 20.19 19.58
N GLU A 23 -17.31 21.33 19.64
CA GLU A 23 -17.91 22.62 20.02
C GLU A 23 -18.96 23.09 19.01
N LEU A 24 -18.64 23.04 17.72
CA LEU A 24 -19.56 23.42 16.64
C LEU A 24 -20.81 22.53 16.64
N LEU A 25 -20.66 21.21 16.78
CA LEU A 25 -21.80 20.28 16.84
C LEU A 25 -22.64 20.46 18.10
N ARG A 26 -22.04 20.85 19.23
CA ARG A 26 -22.80 21.18 20.45
C ARG A 26 -23.61 22.46 20.29
N ALA A 27 -23.07 23.48 19.64
CA ALA A 27 -23.75 24.74 19.40
C ALA A 27 -24.81 24.64 18.29
N GLU A 28 -24.52 23.87 17.24
CA GLU A 28 -25.33 23.74 16.03
C GLU A 28 -25.46 22.25 15.63
N PRO A 29 -26.37 21.48 16.25
CA PRO A 29 -26.50 20.03 16.01
C PRO A 29 -26.88 19.63 14.58
N HIS A 30 -27.30 20.59 13.76
CA HIS A 30 -27.74 20.38 12.38
C HIS A 30 -26.75 20.92 11.34
N VAL A 31 -25.58 21.40 11.78
CA VAL A 31 -24.54 21.85 10.84
C VAL A 31 -24.14 20.73 9.89
N THR A 32 -24.10 21.04 8.60
CA THR A 32 -23.67 20.08 7.57
C THR A 32 -22.15 19.96 7.53
N PHE A 33 -21.65 18.89 6.92
CA PHE A 33 -20.21 18.73 6.71
C PHE A 33 -19.67 19.88 5.85
N GLU A 34 -20.37 20.26 4.79
CA GLU A 34 -19.97 21.32 3.86
C GLU A 34 -19.90 22.69 4.57
N GLU A 35 -20.80 22.94 5.52
CA GLU A 35 -20.76 24.15 6.34
C GLU A 35 -19.61 24.11 7.34
N ALA A 36 -19.41 22.98 8.03
CA ALA A 36 -18.29 22.79 8.94
C ALA A 36 -16.94 22.89 8.20
N GLU A 37 -16.84 22.34 6.99
CA GLU A 37 -15.67 22.43 6.14
C GLU A 37 -15.32 23.89 5.85
N ARG A 38 -16.28 24.63 5.28
CA ARG A 38 -16.11 26.03 4.90
C ARG A 38 -15.84 26.95 6.08
N ARG A 39 -16.48 26.71 7.23
CA ARG A 39 -16.41 27.60 8.40
C ARG A 39 -15.23 27.28 9.31
N LEU A 40 -14.83 26.02 9.38
CA LEU A 40 -13.96 25.51 10.43
C LEU A 40 -12.84 24.63 9.86
N LEU A 41 -13.14 23.53 9.18
CA LEU A 41 -12.11 22.53 8.85
C LEU A 41 -11.07 23.00 7.81
N HIS A 42 -11.41 23.98 6.97
CA HIS A 42 -10.52 24.51 5.93
C HIS A 42 -9.14 24.97 6.44
N GLN A 43 -9.01 25.32 7.73
CA GLN A 43 -7.74 25.73 8.32
C GLN A 43 -6.80 24.56 8.65
N TRP A 44 -7.32 23.32 8.74
CA TRP A 44 -6.54 22.11 8.94
C TRP A 44 -6.42 21.25 7.68
N GLU A 45 -7.18 21.57 6.64
CA GLU A 45 -7.18 20.89 5.35
C GLU A 45 -5.88 21.17 4.58
N GLY A 46 -5.20 20.11 4.13
CA GLY A 46 -4.06 20.23 3.22
C GLY A 46 -2.74 20.66 3.87
N ASN A 47 -2.69 20.86 5.18
CA ASN A 47 -1.47 21.20 5.93
C ASN A 47 -0.39 20.12 5.78
N ILE A 48 -0.80 18.85 5.77
CA ILE A 48 0.07 17.71 5.49
C ILE A 48 -0.51 16.95 4.29
N PRO A 49 0.15 16.95 3.12
CA PRO A 49 -0.32 16.22 1.95
C PRO A 49 -0.07 14.71 2.12
N TYR A 50 -0.85 14.07 3.00
CA TYR A 50 -0.80 12.64 3.25
C TYR A 50 -1.70 11.88 2.27
N ARG A 51 -1.24 11.76 1.03
CA ARG A 51 -1.80 10.80 0.06
C ARG A 51 -0.75 9.77 -0.29
N THR A 52 -1.06 8.50 -0.02
CA THR A 52 -0.10 7.40 -0.11
C THR A 52 -0.64 6.27 -0.97
N VAL A 53 0.30 5.50 -1.53
CA VAL A 53 -0.02 4.21 -2.13
C VAL A 53 -0.43 3.22 -1.03
N SER A 54 -1.62 2.65 -1.15
CA SER A 54 -2.13 1.61 -0.24
C SER A 54 -1.57 0.21 -0.58
N PRO A 55 -1.41 -0.69 0.42
CA PRO A 55 -1.12 -2.11 0.20
C PRO A 55 -2.03 -2.78 -0.84
N ARG A 56 -3.29 -2.35 -0.96
CA ARG A 56 -4.25 -2.88 -1.95
C ARG A 56 -3.75 -2.79 -3.38
N HIS A 57 -2.96 -1.78 -3.73
CA HIS A 57 -2.41 -1.66 -5.08
C HIS A 57 -1.28 -2.66 -5.35
N PHE A 58 -0.52 -3.01 -4.31
CA PHE A 58 0.49 -4.07 -4.37
C PHE A 58 -0.17 -5.44 -4.47
N GLU A 59 -1.27 -5.68 -3.75
CA GLU A 59 -2.07 -6.90 -3.87
C GLU A 59 -2.63 -7.06 -5.30
N ALA A 60 -3.20 -5.99 -5.86
CA ALA A 60 -3.69 -5.98 -7.24
C ALA A 60 -2.57 -6.24 -8.25
N ALA A 61 -1.39 -5.64 -8.06
CA ALA A 61 -0.22 -5.89 -8.89
C ALA A 61 0.27 -7.35 -8.78
N ALA A 62 0.35 -7.90 -7.56
CA ALA A 62 0.78 -9.27 -7.29
C ALA A 62 -0.13 -10.30 -7.97
N LEU A 63 -1.43 -10.04 -8.00
CA LEU A 63 -2.43 -10.88 -8.65
C LEU A 63 -2.62 -10.57 -10.15
N ARG A 64 -1.83 -9.64 -10.71
CA ARG A 64 -1.94 -9.17 -12.11
C ARG A 64 -3.36 -8.73 -12.46
N VAL A 65 -4.00 -8.03 -11.53
CA VAL A 65 -5.32 -7.43 -11.74
C VAL A 65 -5.15 -6.05 -12.38
N CYS A 66 -5.78 -5.83 -13.54
CA CYS A 66 -5.80 -4.49 -14.14
C CYS A 66 -6.56 -3.51 -13.25
N GLN A 67 -5.93 -2.36 -12.99
CA GLN A 67 -6.43 -1.31 -12.12
C GLN A 67 -6.94 -0.12 -12.97
N ILE A 68 -8.12 0.38 -12.62
CA ILE A 68 -8.61 1.70 -13.04
C ILE A 68 -8.52 2.57 -11.80
N LEU A 69 -7.72 3.63 -11.82
CA LEU A 69 -7.52 4.46 -10.65
C LEU A 69 -7.85 5.91 -10.97
N PHE A 70 -8.41 6.63 -10.00
CA PHE A 70 -8.52 8.07 -10.12
C PHE A 70 -7.13 8.71 -10.25
N GLU A 71 -7.04 9.82 -10.99
CA GLU A 71 -5.77 10.53 -11.13
C GLU A 71 -5.22 10.97 -9.77
N GLY A 72 -3.94 10.66 -9.54
CA GLY A 72 -3.25 10.86 -8.28
C GLY A 72 -1.75 10.65 -8.42
N ARG A 73 -1.00 10.98 -7.36
CA ARG A 73 0.47 10.88 -7.29
C ARG A 73 0.93 9.46 -6.96
N TYR A 74 0.16 8.72 -6.14
CA TYR A 74 0.44 7.36 -5.69
C TYR A 74 1.88 7.18 -5.18
N SER A 75 2.37 8.15 -4.41
CA SER A 75 3.75 8.22 -3.91
C SER A 75 4.84 8.13 -5.01
N GLY A 76 4.49 8.35 -6.28
CA GLY A 76 5.36 8.15 -7.44
C GLY A 76 5.56 6.69 -7.85
N VAL A 77 4.91 5.74 -7.16
CA VAL A 77 5.05 4.30 -7.38
C VAL A 77 4.21 3.82 -8.56
N LEU A 78 2.98 4.32 -8.68
CA LEU A 78 2.07 3.98 -9.78
C LEU A 78 2.04 5.08 -10.83
N GLN A 79 2.31 4.72 -12.09
CA GLN A 79 2.36 5.65 -13.20
C GLN A 79 1.16 5.44 -14.13
N PRO A 80 0.45 6.51 -14.53
CA PRO A 80 -0.73 6.40 -15.39
C PRO A 80 -0.35 5.81 -16.76
N MET A 81 -1.20 4.95 -17.31
CA MET A 81 -1.00 4.20 -18.55
C MET A 81 0.22 3.25 -18.58
N VAL A 82 1.03 3.22 -17.51
CA VAL A 82 2.08 2.21 -17.32
C VAL A 82 1.58 1.12 -16.36
N HIS A 83 1.10 1.50 -15.17
CA HIS A 83 0.68 0.59 -14.10
C HIS A 83 -0.84 0.52 -13.91
N TYR A 84 -1.60 1.50 -14.43
CA TYR A 84 -3.06 1.55 -14.31
C TYR A 84 -3.70 2.40 -15.43
N ILE A 85 -5.01 2.26 -15.61
CA ILE A 85 -5.83 3.11 -16.50
C ILE A 85 -6.36 4.31 -15.70
N PRO A 86 -5.99 5.56 -16.02
CA PRO A 86 -6.39 6.74 -15.24
C PRO A 86 -7.84 7.16 -15.53
N LEU A 87 -8.62 7.36 -14.48
CA LEU A 87 -9.96 7.94 -14.49
C LEU A 87 -9.87 9.37 -13.96
N LYS A 88 -10.37 10.33 -14.73
CA LYS A 88 -10.43 11.73 -14.28
C LYS A 88 -11.47 11.89 -13.18
N LYS A 89 -11.21 12.82 -12.25
CA LYS A 89 -12.12 13.10 -11.11
C LYS A 89 -13.48 13.63 -11.53
N ASP A 90 -13.55 14.29 -12.69
CA ASP A 90 -14.78 14.80 -13.30
C ASP A 90 -15.47 13.78 -14.22
N PHE A 91 -14.94 12.55 -14.31
CA PHE A 91 -15.42 11.48 -15.20
C PHE A 91 -15.44 11.83 -16.71
N SER A 92 -14.80 12.92 -17.13
CA SER A 92 -14.84 13.38 -18.53
C SER A 92 -14.25 12.38 -19.53
N ASN A 93 -13.41 11.45 -19.07
CA ASN A 93 -12.82 10.39 -19.89
C ASN A 93 -13.44 8.99 -19.69
N PHE A 94 -14.61 8.89 -19.05
CA PHE A 94 -15.19 7.58 -18.69
C PHE A 94 -15.37 6.64 -19.89
N ALA A 95 -15.87 7.15 -21.03
CA ALA A 95 -16.06 6.35 -22.23
C ALA A 95 -14.74 5.73 -22.75
N ASP A 96 -13.66 6.51 -22.73
CA ASP A 96 -12.33 6.03 -23.10
C ASP A 96 -11.79 5.00 -22.12
N VAL A 97 -11.98 5.22 -20.81
CA VAL A 97 -11.58 4.26 -19.77
C VAL A 97 -12.28 2.92 -19.99
N VAL A 98 -13.57 2.91 -20.28
CA VAL A 98 -14.33 1.68 -20.56
C VAL A 98 -13.83 1.00 -21.84
N ARG A 99 -13.55 1.77 -22.90
CA ARG A 99 -12.97 1.25 -24.15
C ARG A 99 -11.61 0.59 -23.89
N MET A 100 -10.72 1.27 -23.18
CA MET A 100 -9.40 0.76 -22.77
C MET A 100 -9.52 -0.49 -21.90
N PHE A 101 -10.47 -0.52 -20.97
CA PHE A 101 -10.68 -1.69 -20.13
C PHE A 101 -11.22 -2.90 -20.89
N ARG A 102 -11.96 -2.72 -22.00
CA ARG A 102 -12.41 -3.83 -22.83
C ARG A 102 -11.29 -4.44 -23.67
N ASP A 103 -10.29 -3.64 -24.02
CA ASP A 103 -9.07 -4.11 -24.70
C ASP A 103 -8.32 -5.11 -23.81
N ARG A 104 -8.17 -6.35 -24.30
CA ARG A 104 -7.51 -7.42 -23.57
C ARG A 104 -6.00 -7.23 -23.51
N GLU A 105 -5.38 -6.90 -24.64
CA GLU A 105 -3.93 -6.75 -24.74
C GLU A 105 -3.46 -5.58 -23.87
N LEU A 106 -4.21 -4.48 -23.87
CA LEU A 106 -3.93 -3.34 -23.01
C LEU A 106 -3.99 -3.72 -21.53
N ARG A 107 -5.03 -4.45 -21.11
CA ARG A 107 -5.17 -4.89 -19.72
C ARG A 107 -4.03 -5.81 -19.28
N GLU A 108 -3.68 -6.79 -20.10
CA GLU A 108 -2.59 -7.73 -19.82
C GLU A 108 -1.25 -6.99 -19.72
N ARG A 109 -0.99 -6.04 -20.62
CA ARG A 109 0.22 -5.19 -20.57
C ARG A 109 0.29 -4.34 -19.32
N ILE A 110 -0.78 -3.60 -18.98
CA ILE A 110 -0.82 -2.72 -17.81
C ILE A 110 -0.65 -3.54 -16.52
N ALA A 111 -1.36 -4.66 -16.38
CA ALA A 111 -1.24 -5.53 -15.22
C ALA A 111 0.15 -6.19 -15.13
N GLY A 112 0.72 -6.58 -16.27
CA GLY A 112 2.06 -7.14 -16.36
C GLY A 112 3.14 -6.14 -15.94
N ASN A 113 3.03 -4.89 -16.37
CA ASN A 113 3.92 -3.80 -15.96
C ASN A 113 3.84 -3.56 -14.45
N ALA A 114 2.62 -3.44 -13.91
CA ALA A 114 2.43 -3.26 -12.47
C ALA A 114 3.05 -4.41 -11.67
N TYR A 115 2.85 -5.67 -12.09
CA TYR A 115 3.50 -6.81 -11.47
C TYR A 115 5.03 -6.71 -11.55
N ARG A 116 5.59 -6.48 -12.74
CA ARG A 116 7.03 -6.40 -12.95
C ARG A 116 7.67 -5.34 -12.07
N ASP A 117 7.10 -4.14 -12.03
CA ASP A 117 7.77 -2.99 -11.43
C ASP A 117 7.51 -2.88 -9.92
N LEU A 118 6.35 -3.32 -9.43
CA LEU A 118 6.02 -3.26 -7.99
C LEU A 118 6.38 -4.54 -7.23
N ILE A 119 6.30 -5.70 -7.88
CA ILE A 119 6.43 -7.01 -7.22
C ILE A 119 7.67 -7.74 -7.70
N GLY A 120 7.76 -8.00 -9.01
CA GLY A 120 8.86 -8.75 -9.62
C GLY A 120 10.22 -8.05 -9.48
N SER A 121 10.24 -6.73 -9.28
CA SER A 121 11.46 -5.96 -9.06
C SER A 121 12.07 -6.18 -7.68
N GLY A 122 11.30 -6.68 -6.70
CA GLY A 122 11.73 -6.78 -5.30
C GLY A 122 11.93 -5.45 -4.58
N ARG A 123 11.85 -4.31 -5.28
CA ARG A 123 12.15 -2.95 -4.78
C ARG A 123 11.32 -2.55 -3.57
N TYR A 124 10.07 -3.01 -3.50
CA TYR A 124 9.12 -2.68 -2.43
C TYR A 124 8.96 -3.82 -1.43
N SER A 125 9.97 -4.68 -1.30
CA SER A 125 9.98 -5.75 -0.31
C SER A 125 10.43 -5.26 1.06
N TYR A 126 10.02 -5.97 2.12
CA TYR A 126 10.52 -5.70 3.48
C TYR A 126 12.05 -5.81 3.57
N ARG A 127 12.67 -6.71 2.80
CA ARG A 127 14.13 -6.86 2.76
C ARG A 127 14.80 -5.57 2.30
N GLU A 128 14.33 -5.00 1.19
CA GLU A 128 14.87 -3.75 0.65
C GLU A 128 14.58 -2.56 1.58
N PHE A 129 13.39 -2.52 2.18
CA PHE A 129 13.04 -1.51 3.18
C PHE A 129 13.98 -1.54 4.39
N ILE A 130 14.19 -2.73 4.99
CA ILE A 130 15.08 -2.88 6.14
C ILE A 130 16.51 -2.48 5.78
N ARG A 131 16.99 -2.90 4.59
CA ARG A 131 18.32 -2.52 4.13
C ARG A 131 18.49 -1.00 4.01
N ASP A 132 17.59 -0.33 3.28
CA ASP A 132 17.64 1.14 3.11
C ASP A 132 17.48 1.88 4.44
N PHE A 133 16.63 1.38 5.34
CA PHE A 133 16.46 1.93 6.68
C PHE A 133 17.74 1.83 7.52
N ASP A 134 18.35 0.65 7.59
CA ASP A 134 19.60 0.41 8.32
C ASP A 134 20.74 1.26 7.75
N GLU A 135 20.90 1.29 6.42
CA GLU A 135 21.90 2.12 5.73
C GLU A 135 21.76 3.61 6.10
N ARG A 136 20.52 4.12 6.15
CA ARG A 136 20.26 5.51 6.54
C ARG A 136 20.62 5.78 8.00
N LEU A 137 20.23 4.90 8.92
CA LEU A 137 20.54 5.05 10.34
C LEU A 137 22.05 5.03 10.59
N ILE A 138 22.76 4.06 10.01
CA ILE A 138 24.21 3.95 10.11
C ILE A 138 24.88 5.20 9.52
N GLY A 139 24.40 5.70 8.38
CA GLY A 139 24.89 6.94 7.78
C GLY A 139 24.71 8.18 8.66
N HIS A 140 23.79 8.15 9.63
CA HIS A 140 23.58 9.21 10.63
C HIS A 140 24.25 8.91 11.98
N GLY A 141 25.12 7.89 12.04
CA GLY A 141 25.84 7.50 13.26
C GLY A 141 24.99 6.68 14.24
N MET A 142 23.77 6.29 13.87
CA MET A 142 22.92 5.40 14.65
C MET A 142 23.23 3.94 14.29
N GLY A 143 24.47 3.53 14.59
CA GLY A 143 24.90 2.15 14.42
C GLY A 143 24.32 1.25 15.52
N PRO A 144 24.06 -0.03 15.23
CA PRO A 144 23.63 -0.97 16.26
C PRO A 144 24.76 -1.19 17.28
N GLU A 145 24.48 -0.93 18.56
CA GLU A 145 25.34 -1.34 19.69
C GLU A 145 25.24 -2.85 19.99
N ILE A 146 24.91 -3.66 18.98
CA ILE A 146 24.73 -5.10 19.14
C ILE A 146 26.05 -5.76 18.79
N SER A 147 26.61 -6.54 19.73
CA SER A 147 27.86 -7.26 19.49
C SER A 147 27.72 -8.22 18.28
N PRO A 148 28.78 -8.44 17.51
CA PRO A 148 28.77 -9.38 16.39
C PRO A 148 28.31 -10.79 16.79
N GLU A 149 28.58 -11.23 18.04
CA GLU A 149 28.13 -12.54 18.52
C GLU A 149 26.61 -12.60 18.70
N VAL A 150 26.00 -11.54 19.24
CA VAL A 150 24.53 -11.47 19.43
C VAL A 150 23.82 -11.45 18.07
N ARG A 151 24.37 -10.71 17.10
CA ARG A 151 23.84 -10.70 15.72
C ARG A 151 23.93 -12.08 15.07
N ALA A 152 25.08 -12.74 15.13
CA ALA A 152 25.26 -14.08 14.57
C ALA A 152 24.35 -15.13 15.21
N ALA A 153 24.13 -15.04 16.53
CA ALA A 153 23.19 -15.91 17.24
C ALA A 153 21.73 -15.67 16.81
N ALA A 154 21.34 -14.41 16.62
CA ALA A 154 20.00 -14.05 16.14
C ALA A 154 19.75 -14.51 14.71
N ASP A 155 20.69 -14.30 13.78
CA ASP A 155 20.59 -14.75 12.39
C ASP A 155 20.48 -16.28 12.31
N THR A 156 21.31 -16.99 13.08
CA THR A 156 21.24 -18.46 13.18
C THR A 156 19.90 -18.93 13.75
N ALA A 157 19.35 -18.22 14.73
CA ALA A 157 18.04 -18.53 15.31
C ALA A 157 16.90 -18.28 14.32
N VAL A 158 16.96 -17.20 13.55
CA VAL A 158 16.01 -16.85 12.48
C VAL A 158 16.02 -17.90 11.36
N ASP A 159 17.20 -18.31 10.92
CA ASP A 159 17.37 -19.32 9.87
C ASP A 159 16.92 -20.71 10.34
N ARG A 160 17.27 -21.09 11.58
CA ARG A 160 16.84 -22.37 12.19
C ARG A 160 15.36 -22.40 12.51
N ALA A 161 14.80 -21.28 12.98
CA ALA A 161 13.38 -21.18 13.24
C ALA A 161 12.59 -21.35 11.95
N GLY A 162 13.17 -20.99 10.79
CA GLY A 162 12.54 -21.05 9.49
C GLY A 162 11.24 -20.26 9.55
N TRP A 163 11.20 -19.04 9.05
CA TRP A 163 10.00 -18.19 9.15
C TRP A 163 8.70 -18.84 8.63
N PHE A 164 8.81 -19.96 7.89
CA PHE A 164 7.71 -20.82 7.45
C PHE A 164 7.48 -22.13 8.25
N SER A 165 8.33 -22.53 9.19
CA SER A 165 8.10 -23.72 10.01
C SER A 165 6.90 -23.54 10.96
N ALA A 166 6.67 -22.30 11.41
CA ALA A 166 5.49 -21.89 12.17
C ALA A 166 4.20 -21.80 11.32
N LEU A 167 4.33 -21.82 9.99
CA LEU A 167 3.22 -21.91 9.03
C LEU A 167 2.95 -23.34 8.59
N ARG A 168 3.49 -24.37 9.26
CA ARG A 168 2.96 -25.75 9.16
C ARG A 168 1.48 -25.69 9.52
N PRO A 169 0.55 -25.80 8.55
CA PRO A 169 -0.83 -25.89 8.91
C PRO A 169 -0.99 -27.21 9.65
N ARG A 170 -1.85 -27.26 10.66
CA ARG A 170 -2.48 -28.49 11.14
C ARG A 170 -3.38 -29.09 10.03
N LEU A 171 -2.86 -29.26 8.81
CA LEU A 171 -3.50 -29.89 7.66
C LEU A 171 -3.00 -31.33 7.46
N ALA A 172 -2.54 -31.98 8.52
CA ALA A 172 -2.42 -33.44 8.54
C ALA A 172 -3.80 -34.13 8.55
N GLY A 173 -4.90 -33.38 8.67
CA GLY A 173 -6.27 -33.92 8.73
C GLY A 173 -7.16 -33.67 7.49
N VAL A 174 -6.75 -32.86 6.51
CA VAL A 174 -7.64 -32.50 5.39
C VAL A 174 -7.11 -33.11 4.09
N ARG A 175 -7.89 -34.02 3.50
CA ARG A 175 -7.64 -34.58 2.16
C ARG A 175 -7.50 -33.43 1.15
N GLY A 176 -6.31 -33.29 0.55
CA GLY A 176 -6.02 -32.31 -0.50
C GLY A 176 -4.85 -31.35 -0.22
N GLY A 177 -4.29 -31.35 1.00
CA GLY A 177 -3.21 -30.43 1.42
C GLY A 177 -1.93 -30.47 0.55
N SER A 178 -1.68 -31.59 -0.14
CA SER A 178 -0.50 -31.78 -1.00
C SER A 178 -0.48 -30.84 -2.21
N ARG A 179 -1.65 -30.47 -2.76
CA ARG A 179 -1.74 -29.57 -3.93
C ARG A 179 -1.52 -28.10 -3.56
N LEU A 180 -1.95 -27.69 -2.36
CA LEU A 180 -1.77 -26.33 -1.85
C LEU A 180 -0.29 -26.06 -1.49
N LEU A 181 0.39 -27.05 -0.89
CA LEU A 181 1.82 -26.97 -0.59
C LEU A 181 2.69 -26.89 -1.86
N ALA A 182 2.31 -27.57 -2.94
CA ALA A 182 2.99 -27.48 -4.22
C ALA A 182 2.82 -26.11 -4.90
N ALA A 183 1.66 -25.47 -4.74
CA ALA A 183 1.41 -24.12 -5.26
C ALA A 183 2.22 -23.06 -4.51
N ILE A 184 2.31 -23.16 -3.18
CA ILE A 184 3.10 -22.24 -2.35
C ILE A 184 4.59 -22.33 -2.68
N ARG A 185 5.12 -23.54 -2.88
CA ARG A 185 6.54 -23.72 -3.29
C ARG A 185 6.89 -23.12 -4.66
N ARG A 186 5.93 -23.00 -5.59
CA ARG A 186 6.16 -22.34 -6.89
C ARG A 186 6.17 -20.82 -6.82
N VAL A 187 5.49 -20.23 -5.83
CA VAL A 187 5.46 -18.77 -5.64
C VAL A 187 6.70 -18.27 -4.90
N SER A 188 7.33 -19.11 -4.08
CA SER A 188 8.54 -18.78 -3.31
C SER A 188 9.86 -19.13 -4.01
N GLY A 189 9.81 -19.55 -5.28
CA GLY A 189 10.97 -19.94 -6.08
C GLY A 189 11.09 -19.10 -7.35
N ASN A 190 11.30 -17.79 -7.19
CA ASN A 190 12.10 -16.91 -8.04
C ASN A 190 12.20 -15.52 -7.39
#